data_AF-A0A838L027-F1
#
_entry.id   AF-A0A838L027-F1
#
_cell.length_a   1.000
_cell.length_b   1.000
_cell.length_c   1.000
_cell.angle_alpha   90.00
_cell.angle_beta   90.00
_cell.angle_gamma   90.00
#
_symmetry.space_group_name_H-M   'P 1'
#
loop_
_entity.id
_entity.type
_entity.pdbx_description
1 polymer ?
#
loop_
_entity_poly.entity_id
_entity_poly.type
_entity_poly.pdbx_seq_one_letter_code
_entity_poly.pdbx_strand_id
1 'polypeptide(L)'
;MISAAISEKGAPWEVLRRWMAGEFDLVISPRLLHELQTVLAREKFRRYLTYEDATEYVSWLHHGAEVVRDPAESVVRGAVEADPDDEYLVGLAGSLGGGDSYLVSVDRHLLDLPDRAVKDGEGRTLARILTPGEFLREIGQEANRG
;
A
#
# COMPACT_ATOMS: atom_id res chain seq x y z
N MET A 1 1.92 -6.13 1.96
CA MET A 1 1.97 -6.07 3.45
C MET A 1 1.91 -7.43 4.13
N ILE A 2 1.05 -8.36 3.72
CA ILE A 2 0.92 -9.69 4.37
C ILE A 2 2.26 -10.45 4.46
N SER A 3 3.04 -10.50 3.38
CA SER A 3 4.34 -11.20 3.37
C SER A 3 5.33 -10.68 4.41
N ALA A 4 5.29 -9.37 4.70
CA ALA A 4 6.15 -8.75 5.70
C ALA A 4 5.68 -9.08 7.13
N ALA A 5 4.37 -9.30 7.33
CA ALA A 5 3.82 -9.72 8.62
C ALA A 5 4.24 -11.16 9.00
N ILE A 6 4.46 -12.03 8.02
CA ILE A 6 4.81 -13.45 8.24
C ILE A 6 6.31 -13.73 8.12
N SER A 7 7.10 -12.77 7.62
CA SER A 7 8.53 -12.98 7.39
C SER A 7 9.31 -11.68 7.39
N GLU A 8 10.35 -11.62 8.22
CA GLU A 8 11.33 -10.54 8.26
C GLU A 8 12.37 -10.61 7.12
N LYS A 9 11.97 -11.13 5.95
CA LYS A 9 12.85 -11.37 4.82
C LYS A 9 12.22 -10.89 3.52
N GLY A 10 13.09 -10.59 2.56
CA GLY A 10 12.70 -10.22 1.20
C GLY A 10 12.21 -8.78 1.09
N ALA A 11 11.83 -8.41 -0.13
CA ALA A 11 11.50 -7.02 -0.47
C ALA A 11 10.35 -6.43 0.37
N PRO A 12 9.23 -7.13 0.67
CA PRO A 12 8.17 -6.55 1.49
C PRO A 12 8.63 -6.11 2.89
N TRP A 13 9.50 -6.90 3.54
CA TRP A 13 10.03 -6.54 4.85
C TRP A 13 11.04 -5.39 4.74
N GLU A 14 11.91 -5.42 3.74
CA GLU A 14 12.90 -4.34 3.54
C GLU A 14 12.22 -2.99 3.28
N VAL A 15 11.07 -2.96 2.60
CA VAL A 15 10.25 -1.73 2.47
C VAL A 15 9.89 -1.19 3.86
N LEU A 16 9.31 -2.03 4.73
CA LEU A 16 8.93 -1.60 6.08
C LEU A 16 10.14 -1.19 6.93
N ARG A 17 11.28 -1.86 6.76
CA ARG A 17 12.52 -1.51 7.46
C ARG A 17 13.03 -0.12 7.10
N ARG A 18 12.99 0.24 5.82
CA ARG A 18 13.40 1.58 5.35
C ARG A 18 12.42 2.66 5.76
N TRP A 19 11.13 2.34 5.75
CA TRP A 19 10.11 3.20 6.36
C TRP A 19 10.41 3.47 7.84
N MET A 20 10.72 2.42 8.64
CA MET A 20 11.13 2.60 10.04
C MET A 20 12.40 3.45 10.21
N ALA A 21 13.26 3.50 9.20
CA ALA A 21 14.45 4.35 9.18
C ALA A 21 14.15 5.80 8.76
N GLY A 22 12.90 6.12 8.42
CA GLY A 22 12.47 7.45 7.98
C GLY A 22 12.85 7.79 6.54
N GLU A 23 13.12 6.78 5.69
CA GLU A 23 13.50 7.02 4.29
C GLU A 23 12.33 7.52 3.42
N PHE A 24 11.09 7.25 3.84
CA PHE A 24 9.86 7.71 3.19
C PHE A 24 8.68 7.64 4.16
N ASP A 25 7.59 8.34 3.85
CA ASP A 25 6.35 8.28 4.61
C ASP A 25 5.46 7.12 4.11
N LEU A 26 4.94 6.34 5.05
CA LEU A 26 3.94 5.31 4.74
C LEU A 26 2.55 5.89 4.96
N VAL A 27 1.76 5.95 3.89
CA VAL A 27 0.35 6.39 3.93
C VAL A 27 -0.55 5.16 3.89
N ILE A 28 -1.52 5.09 4.81
CA ILE A 28 -2.52 4.02 4.85
C ILE A 28 -3.91 4.57 5.17
N SER A 29 -4.95 3.77 4.93
CA SER A 29 -6.32 4.11 5.34
C SER A 29 -6.89 3.13 6.37
N PRO A 30 -7.91 3.54 7.15
CA PRO A 30 -8.61 2.64 8.07
C PRO A 30 -9.19 1.40 7.37
N ARG A 31 -9.76 1.56 6.16
CA ARG A 31 -10.23 0.43 5.36
C ARG A 31 -9.11 -0.58 5.05
N LEU A 32 -7.94 -0.10 4.60
CA LEU A 32 -6.80 -0.98 4.29
C LEU A 32 -6.31 -1.75 5.53
N LEU A 33 -6.25 -1.10 6.68
CA LEU A 33 -5.91 -1.75 7.95
C LEU A 33 -6.92 -2.84 8.33
N HIS A 34 -8.22 -2.55 8.16
CA HIS A 34 -9.28 -3.50 8.46
C HIS A 34 -9.24 -4.73 7.53
N GLU A 35 -9.03 -4.51 6.22
CA GLU A 35 -8.85 -5.57 5.24
C GLU A 35 -7.63 -6.42 5.59
N LEU A 36 -6.49 -5.80 5.91
CA LEU A 36 -5.28 -6.48 6.33
C LEU A 36 -5.51 -7.33 7.60
N GLN A 37 -6.14 -6.77 8.63
CA GLN A 37 -6.45 -7.50 9.86
C GLN A 37 -7.36 -8.70 9.59
N THR A 38 -8.41 -8.51 8.77
CA THR A 38 -9.35 -9.56 8.37
C THR A 38 -8.65 -10.66 7.59
N VAL A 39 -7.74 -10.32 6.68
CA VAL A 39 -6.96 -11.29 5.92
C VAL A 39 -6.03 -12.06 6.84
N LEU A 40 -5.28 -11.38 7.71
CA LEU A 40 -4.35 -12.01 8.65
C LEU A 40 -5.08 -12.94 9.63
N ALA A 41 -6.32 -12.63 10.01
CA ALA A 41 -7.13 -13.49 10.88
C ALA A 41 -7.56 -14.83 10.24
N ARG A 42 -7.38 -15.05 8.94
CA ARG A 42 -7.76 -16.30 8.27
C ARG A 42 -6.94 -17.50 8.79
N GLU A 43 -7.59 -18.67 8.86
CA GLU A 43 -7.01 -19.90 9.42
C GLU A 43 -5.68 -20.31 8.76
N LYS A 44 -5.55 -20.09 7.45
CA LYS A 44 -4.31 -20.39 6.70
C LYS A 44 -3.06 -19.67 7.22
N PHE A 45 -3.21 -18.56 7.94
CA PHE A 45 -2.08 -17.80 8.50
C PHE A 45 -1.69 -18.23 9.92
N ARG A 46 -2.49 -19.06 10.60
CA ARG A 46 -2.25 -19.48 11.99
C ARG A 46 -0.97 -20.30 12.17
N ARG A 47 -0.45 -20.88 11.09
CA ARG A 47 0.85 -21.56 11.05
C ARG A 47 2.06 -20.60 11.05
N TYR A 48 1.84 -19.31 10.83
CA TYR A 48 2.90 -18.29 10.74
C TYR A 48 2.85 -17.31 11.90
N LEU A 49 1.65 -16.94 12.37
CA LEU A 49 1.46 -15.94 13.42
C LEU A 49 0.16 -16.15 14.19
N THR A 50 0.15 -15.73 15.45
CA THR A 50 -1.02 -15.78 16.35
C THR A 50 -2.03 -14.67 16.02
N TYR A 51 -3.18 -14.64 16.71
CA TYR A 51 -4.15 -13.54 16.52
C TYR A 51 -3.65 -12.25 17.16
N GLU A 52 -2.90 -12.39 18.24
CA GLU A 52 -2.22 -11.30 18.93
C GLU A 52 -1.16 -10.70 18.02
N ASP A 53 -0.26 -11.50 17.45
CA ASP A 53 0.76 -11.04 16.49
C ASP A 53 0.15 -10.26 15.31
N ALA A 54 -0.97 -10.73 14.76
CA ALA A 54 -1.69 -10.04 13.69
C ALA A 54 -2.22 -8.66 14.14
N THR A 55 -2.77 -8.61 15.35
CA THR A 55 -3.34 -7.39 15.95
C THR A 55 -2.23 -6.40 16.29
N GLU A 56 -1.12 -6.87 16.84
CA GLU A 56 0.06 -6.06 17.13
C GLU A 56 0.67 -5.49 15.85
N TYR A 57 0.78 -6.29 14.80
CA TYR A 57 1.30 -5.83 13.51
C TYR A 57 0.44 -4.73 12.87
N VAL A 58 -0.89 -4.91 12.85
CA VAL A 58 -1.84 -3.90 12.35
C VAL A 58 -1.80 -2.65 13.23
N SER A 59 -1.73 -2.81 14.55
CA SER A 59 -1.61 -1.69 15.50
C SER A 59 -0.32 -0.92 15.27
N TRP A 60 0.80 -1.61 15.09
CA TRP A 60 2.09 -0.98 14.83
C TRP A 60 2.07 -0.15 13.54
N LEU A 61 1.47 -0.66 12.47
CA LEU A 61 1.25 0.11 11.24
C LEU A 61 0.40 1.36 11.49
N HIS A 62 -0.73 1.21 12.18
CA HIS A 62 -1.63 2.33 12.48
C HIS A 62 -0.93 3.46 13.26
N HIS A 63 -0.05 3.13 14.21
CA HIS A 63 0.62 4.14 15.04
C HIS A 63 1.82 4.79 14.35
N GLY A 64 2.50 4.07 13.44
CA GLY A 64 3.67 4.60 12.75
C GLY A 64 3.35 5.35 11.45
N ALA A 65 2.27 4.96 10.77
CA ALA A 65 1.96 5.46 9.43
C ALA A 65 1.14 6.75 9.47
N GLU A 66 1.16 7.51 8.37
CA GLU A 66 0.17 8.54 8.14
C GLU A 66 -1.17 7.90 7.80
N VAL A 67 -2.12 7.96 8.74
CA VAL A 67 -3.47 7.43 8.54
C VAL A 67 -4.36 8.50 7.94
N VAL A 68 -4.68 8.35 6.66
CA VAL A 68 -5.60 9.24 5.94
C VAL A 68 -7.00 8.67 5.94
N ARG A 69 -8.01 9.53 6.05
CA ARG A 69 -9.41 9.12 6.03
C ARG A 69 -9.74 8.44 4.72
N ASP A 70 -10.58 7.42 4.79
CA ASP A 70 -11.10 6.77 3.59
C ASP A 70 -11.84 7.80 2.72
N PRO A 71 -11.59 7.80 1.40
CA PRO A 71 -12.30 8.68 0.49
C PRO A 71 -13.80 8.31 0.48
N ALA A 72 -14.66 9.29 0.31
CA ALA A 72 -16.09 9.02 0.16
C ALA A 72 -16.32 8.14 -1.09
N GLU A 73 -17.16 7.11 -0.98
CA GLU A 73 -17.45 6.20 -2.10
C GLU A 73 -17.90 6.94 -3.37
N SER A 74 -18.63 8.04 -3.22
CA SER A 74 -19.07 8.88 -4.33
C SER A 74 -17.93 9.56 -5.11
N VAL A 75 -16.73 9.66 -4.52
CA VAL A 75 -15.54 10.27 -5.13
C VAL A 75 -14.74 9.22 -5.92
N VAL A 76 -14.79 7.95 -5.52
CA VAL A 76 -13.96 6.88 -6.10
C VAL A 76 -14.69 5.98 -7.08
N ARG A 77 -16.02 6.04 -7.11
CA ARG A 77 -16.86 5.19 -7.97
C ARG A 77 -16.57 5.39 -9.45
N GLY A 78 -16.16 4.32 -10.14
CA GLY A 78 -15.80 4.32 -11.56
C GLY A 78 -14.39 4.85 -11.85
N ALA A 79 -13.56 5.10 -10.82
CA ALA A 79 -12.20 5.58 -11.00
C ALA A 79 -11.23 4.48 -11.49
N VAL A 80 -11.58 3.21 -11.28
CA VAL A 80 -10.86 2.05 -11.82
C VAL A 80 -11.88 1.18 -12.56
N GLU A 81 -11.78 1.09 -13.89
CA GLU A 81 -12.67 0.21 -14.68
C GLU A 81 -12.48 -1.29 -14.37
N ALA A 82 -11.39 -1.66 -13.69
CA ALA A 82 -10.96 -3.05 -13.53
C ALA A 82 -11.52 -3.74 -12.26
N ASP A 83 -11.59 -3.08 -11.09
CA ASP A 83 -12.07 -3.69 -9.85
C ASP A 83 -12.65 -2.64 -8.85
N PRO A 84 -13.96 -2.70 -8.53
CA PRO A 84 -14.59 -1.86 -7.51
C PRO A 84 -13.96 -1.97 -6.12
N ASP A 85 -13.36 -3.12 -5.78
CA ASP A 85 -12.73 -3.30 -4.47
C ASP A 85 -11.43 -2.48 -4.33
N ASP A 86 -10.79 -2.14 -5.45
CA ASP A 86 -9.55 -1.34 -5.49
C ASP A 86 -9.80 0.17 -5.64
N GLU A 87 -11.05 0.61 -5.88
CA GLU A 87 -11.39 2.02 -6.11
C GLU A 87 -10.94 2.95 -4.97
N TYR A 88 -11.00 2.47 -3.72
CA TYR A 88 -10.59 3.29 -2.57
C TYR A 88 -9.09 3.61 -2.56
N LEU A 89 -8.25 2.77 -3.18
CA LEU A 89 -6.81 3.04 -3.33
C LEU A 89 -6.56 4.25 -4.23
N VAL A 90 -7.46 4.52 -5.19
CA VAL A 90 -7.40 5.72 -6.03
C VAL A 90 -7.72 6.97 -5.24
N GLY A 91 -8.77 6.95 -4.44
CA GLY A 91 -9.09 8.09 -3.59
C GLY A 91 -8.02 8.32 -2.52
N LEU A 92 -7.37 7.26 -2.02
CA LEU A 92 -6.22 7.39 -1.13
C LEU A 92 -5.04 8.07 -1.85
N ALA A 93 -4.66 7.60 -3.05
CA ALA A 93 -3.61 8.25 -3.84
C ALA A 93 -3.96 9.71 -4.18
N GLY A 94 -5.22 9.99 -4.51
CA GLY A 94 -5.71 11.34 -4.81
C GLY A 94 -5.66 12.28 -3.61
N SER A 95 -5.82 11.76 -2.38
CA SER A 95 -5.74 12.56 -1.16
C SER A 95 -4.34 13.13 -0.88
N LEU A 96 -3.30 12.54 -1.48
CA LEU A 96 -1.90 12.97 -1.34
C LEU A 96 -1.52 14.14 -2.26
N GLY A 97 -2.43 14.56 -3.16
CA GLY A 97 -2.31 15.84 -3.87
C GLY A 97 -1.27 15.92 -5.00
N GLY A 98 -0.63 14.81 -5.42
CA GLY A 98 0.35 14.87 -6.51
C GLY A 98 0.94 13.54 -6.98
N GLY A 99 1.41 13.53 -8.24
CA GLY A 99 1.87 12.34 -8.99
C GLY A 99 3.24 11.77 -8.63
N ASP A 100 3.83 12.20 -7.52
CA ASP A 100 5.10 11.67 -6.98
C ASP A 100 4.87 10.56 -5.93
N SER A 101 3.63 10.06 -5.82
CA SER A 101 3.27 8.98 -4.90
C SER A 101 3.50 7.60 -5.53
N TYR A 102 3.75 6.61 -4.68
CA TYR A 102 3.90 5.21 -5.09
C TYR A 102 2.86 4.32 -4.42
N LEU A 103 2.14 3.53 -5.23
CA LEU A 103 1.33 2.41 -4.74
C LEU A 103 2.16 1.13 -4.82
N VAL A 104 2.53 0.58 -3.66
CA VAL A 104 3.38 -0.61 -3.60
C VAL A 104 2.53 -1.88 -3.49
N SER A 105 2.41 -2.64 -4.58
CA SER A 105 1.54 -3.83 -4.65
C SER A 105 2.19 -5.01 -5.38
N VAL A 106 1.72 -6.22 -5.05
CA VAL A 106 2.02 -7.46 -5.78
C VAL A 106 0.77 -8.02 -6.47
N ASP A 107 -0.37 -7.33 -6.35
CA ASP A 107 -1.61 -7.74 -6.99
C ASP A 107 -1.52 -7.57 -8.50
N ARG A 108 -1.85 -8.62 -9.24
CA ARG A 108 -1.82 -8.60 -10.71
C ARG A 108 -2.84 -7.64 -11.28
N HIS A 109 -4.03 -7.50 -10.68
CA HIS A 109 -5.04 -6.57 -11.18
C HIS A 109 -4.55 -5.13 -11.15
N LEU A 110 -3.83 -4.74 -10.08
CA LEU A 110 -3.19 -3.43 -9.97
C LEU A 110 -1.96 -3.29 -10.88
N LEU A 111 -1.13 -4.34 -10.97
CA LEU A 111 0.08 -4.32 -11.79
C LEU A 111 -0.20 -4.32 -13.29
N ASP A 112 -1.35 -4.83 -13.72
CA ASP A 112 -1.78 -4.89 -15.11
C ASP A 112 -2.56 -3.63 -15.54
N LEU A 113 -2.73 -2.65 -14.65
CA LEU A 113 -3.33 -1.35 -14.99
C LEU A 113 -2.49 -0.61 -16.05
N PRO A 114 -3.12 0.13 -16.98
CA PRO A 114 -2.42 0.91 -17.99
C PRO A 114 -1.36 1.84 -17.40
N ASP A 115 -0.20 1.89 -18.04
CA ASP A 115 0.98 2.65 -17.61
C ASP A 115 1.50 2.31 -16.20
N ARG A 116 1.00 1.23 -15.57
CA ARG A 116 1.25 0.87 -14.18
C ARG A 116 1.07 2.08 -13.26
N ALA A 117 -0.06 2.76 -13.42
CA ALA A 117 -0.36 3.98 -12.70
C ALA A 117 -1.83 4.06 -12.30
N VAL A 118 -2.07 4.60 -11.12
CA VAL A 118 -3.38 5.09 -10.70
C VAL A 118 -3.56 6.50 -11.27
N LYS A 119 -4.70 6.75 -11.92
CA LYS A 119 -5.03 8.03 -12.55
C LYS A 119 -6.37 8.56 -12.06
N ASP A 120 -6.55 9.88 -12.09
CA ASP A 120 -7.85 10.51 -11.86
C ASP A 120 -8.72 10.51 -13.12
N GLY A 121 -9.95 11.04 -13.00
CA GLY A 121 -10.91 11.15 -14.10
C GLY A 121 -10.45 12.07 -15.25
N GLU A 122 -9.43 12.90 -15.03
CA GLU A 122 -8.79 13.70 -16.07
C GLU A 122 -7.56 13.01 -16.69
N GLY A 123 -7.23 11.79 -16.26
CA GLY A 123 -6.10 11.00 -16.74
C GLY A 123 -4.74 11.41 -16.15
N ARG A 124 -4.72 12.25 -15.12
CA ARG A 124 -3.47 12.64 -14.43
C ARG A 124 -3.04 11.51 -13.50
N THR A 125 -1.75 11.20 -13.52
CA THR A 125 -1.18 10.18 -12.61
C THR A 125 -1.22 10.68 -11.17
N LEU A 126 -1.89 9.91 -10.31
CA LEU A 126 -1.94 10.11 -8.87
C LEU A 126 -0.84 9.29 -8.16
N ALA A 127 -0.61 8.05 -8.62
CA ALA A 127 0.45 7.22 -8.08
C ALA A 127 1.00 6.23 -9.12
N ARG A 128 2.30 5.96 -9.07
CA ARG A 128 2.93 4.88 -9.86
C ARG A 128 2.85 3.56 -9.09
N ILE A 129 2.55 2.47 -9.78
CA ILE A 129 2.34 1.15 -9.18
C ILE A 129 3.61 0.31 -9.34
N LEU A 130 4.26 0.05 -8.22
CA LEU A 130 5.52 -0.70 -8.17
C LEU A 130 5.35 -1.96 -7.31
N THR A 131 6.06 -3.01 -7.67
CA THR A 131 6.29 -4.11 -6.73
C THR A 131 7.23 -3.63 -5.62
N PRO A 132 7.25 -4.28 -4.44
CA PRO A 132 8.19 -3.94 -3.37
C PRO A 132 9.65 -3.90 -3.84
N GLY A 133 10.04 -4.84 -4.70
CA GLY A 133 11.41 -4.89 -5.24
C GLY A 133 11.71 -3.75 -6.22
N GLU A 134 10.73 -3.29 -7.00
CA GLU A 134 10.90 -2.13 -7.88
C GLU A 134 10.95 -0.83 -7.07
N PHE A 135 10.07 -0.67 -6.08
CA PHE A 135 10.05 0.50 -5.20
C PHE A 135 11.38 0.68 -4.47
N LEU A 136 11.96 -0.39 -3.91
CA LEU A 136 13.28 -0.34 -3.28
C LEU A 136 14.40 0.10 -4.22
N ARG A 137 14.32 -0.28 -5.51
CA ARG A 137 15.30 0.20 -6.51
C ARG A 137 15.09 1.66 -6.84
N GLU A 138 13.84 2.11 -6.90
CA GLU A 138 13.49 3.51 -7.18
C GLU A 138 14.07 4.45 -6.12
N ILE A 139 13.71 4.23 -4.85
CA ILE A 139 14.17 5.08 -3.74
C ILE A 139 15.69 4.99 -3.52
N GLY A 140 16.30 3.84 -3.82
CA GLY A 140 17.75 3.67 -3.77
C GLY A 140 18.49 4.46 -4.86
N GLN A 141 17.86 4.73 -6.00
CA GLN A 141 18.43 5.58 -7.05
C GLN A 141 18.24 7.06 -6.73
N GLU A 142 17.10 7.44 -6.15
CA GLU A 142 16.82 8.82 -5.72
C GLU A 142 17.81 9.29 -4.66
N ALA A 143 18.10 8.45 -3.66
CA ALA A 143 19.08 8.74 -2.61
C ALA A 143 20.52 8.96 -3.15
N ASN A 144 20.82 8.46 -4.35
CA ASN A 144 22.15 8.59 -4.97
C ASN A 144 22.25 9.79 -5.93
N ARG A 145 21.17 10.56 -6.10
CA ARG A 145 21.09 11.75 -6.97
C ARG A 145 21.14 13.08 -6.20
N GLY A 146 20.97 13.06 -4.88
CA GLY A 146 21.12 14.22 -3.98
C GLY A 146 22.52 14.30 -3.38
#